data_AF-A0A0Q8LZR1-F1
#
_entry.id   AF-A0A0Q8LZR1-F1
#
_cell.length_a   1.000
_cell.length_b   1.000
_cell.length_c   1.000
_cell.angle_alpha   90.00
_cell.angle_beta   90.00
_cell.angle_gamma   90.00
#
_symmetry.space_group_name_H-M   'P 1'
#
loop_
_entity.id
_entity.type
_entity.pdbx_description
1 polymer ?
#
loop_
_entity_poly.entity_id
_entity_poly.type
_entity_poly.pdbx_seq_one_letter_code
_entity_poly.pdbx_strand_id
1 'polypeptide(L)' 'MTSTPETPAHDGSDLAALREEIDALQAIPEEELLNPLPRAVEEREPTPHSTDAIGSEKWDRPASEETLEN' A
#
# COMPACT_ATOMS: atom_id res chain seq x y z
N MET A 1 27.36 -22.54 -15.95
CA MET A 1 27.69 -21.16 -15.53
C MET A 1 26.72 -20.24 -16.23
N THR A 2 25.72 -19.70 -15.53
CA THR A 2 24.82 -18.70 -16.12
C THR A 2 25.42 -17.33 -15.83
N SER A 3 25.91 -16.65 -16.87
CA SER A 3 26.39 -15.27 -16.73
C SER A 3 25.19 -14.36 -16.55
N THR A 4 25.10 -13.69 -15.42
CA THR A 4 24.21 -12.54 -15.25
C THR A 4 24.65 -11.48 -16.27
N PRO A 5 23.76 -10.97 -17.14
CA PRO A 5 24.14 -9.89 -18.05
C PRO A 5 24.62 -8.69 -17.24
N GLU A 6 25.81 -8.16 -17.57
CA GLU A 6 26.44 -7.00 -16.91
C GLU A 6 25.66 -5.69 -17.11
N THR A 7 24.63 -5.70 -17.93
CA THR A 7 23.78 -4.55 -18.21
C THR A 7 22.32 -4.97 -18.09
N PRO A 8 21.49 -4.23 -17.33
CA PRO A 8 20.06 -4.49 -17.32
C PRO A 8 19.52 -4.37 -18.75
N ALA A 9 18.61 -5.26 -19.13
CA ALA A 9 17.98 -5.27 -20.46
C ALA A 9 17.13 -4.01 -20.74
N HIS A 10 16.97 -3.15 -19.75
CA HIS A 10 16.15 -1.94 -19.78
C HIS A 10 16.99 -0.74 -19.34
N ASP A 11 16.73 0.41 -19.97
CA ASP A 11 17.39 1.69 -19.70
C ASP A 11 16.87 2.39 -18.42
N GLY A 12 15.93 1.75 -17.72
CA GLY A 12 15.32 2.24 -16.48
C GLY A 12 14.32 3.37 -16.69
N SER A 13 13.92 3.65 -17.94
CA SER A 13 12.90 4.66 -18.26
C SER A 13 11.51 4.27 -17.74
N ASP A 14 11.23 2.97 -17.64
CA ASP A 14 10.03 2.39 -17.03
C ASP A 14 9.91 2.70 -15.53
N LEU A 15 11.04 2.99 -14.87
CA LEU A 15 11.09 3.36 -13.45
C LEU A 15 11.04 4.88 -13.22
N ALA A 16 10.92 5.70 -14.28
CA ALA A 16 10.93 7.16 -14.14
C ALA A 16 9.81 7.66 -13.22
N ALA A 17 8.60 7.12 -13.34
CA ALA A 17 7.47 7.48 -12.49
C ALA A 17 7.72 7.12 -11.01
N LEU A 18 8.31 5.94 -10.75
CA LEU A 18 8.64 5.52 -9.39
C LEU A 18 9.74 6.40 -8.78
N ARG A 19 10.71 6.86 -9.58
CA ARG A 19 11.75 7.79 -9.12
C ARG A 19 11.16 9.16 -8.78
N GLU A 20 10.25 9.67 -9.61
CA GLU A 20 9.53 10.93 -9.32
C GLU A 20 8.74 10.84 -8.01
N GLU A 21 8.06 9.71 -7.77
CA GLU A 21 7.35 9.46 -6.51
C GLU A 21 8.31 9.40 -5.31
N ILE A 22 9.44 8.71 -5.45
CA ILE A 22 10.47 8.64 -4.40
C ILE A 22 11.03 10.03 -4.09
N ASP A 23 11.37 10.82 -5.12
CA ASP A 23 11.89 12.17 -4.95
C ASP A 23 10.87 13.08 -4.26
N ALA A 24 9.59 12.95 -4.61
CA ALA A 24 8.50 13.66 -3.95
C ALA A 24 8.37 13.28 -2.46
N LEU A 25 8.53 11.99 -2.12
CA LEU A 25 8.52 11.53 -0.73
C LEU A 25 9.74 12.00 0.06
N GLN A 26 10.92 12.03 -0.56
CA GLN A 26 12.14 12.53 0.07
C GLN A 26 12.14 14.04 0.30
N ALA A 27 11.34 14.78 -0.46
CA ALA A 27 11.17 16.21 -0.26
C ALA A 27 10.40 16.57 1.02
N ILE A 28 9.75 15.60 1.67
CA ILE A 28 9.02 15.82 2.92
C ILE A 28 10.02 15.98 4.08
N PRO A 29 9.98 17.09 4.83
CA PRO A 29 10.85 17.31 6.00
C PRO A 29 10.64 16.24 7.07
N GLU A 30 11.73 15.81 7.72
CA GLU A 30 11.67 14.79 8.79
C GLU A 30 10.80 15.25 9.97
N GLU A 31 10.82 16.55 10.28
CA GLU A 31 10.00 17.14 11.33
C GLU A 31 8.50 17.01 11.04
N GLU A 32 8.11 17.05 9.76
CA GLU A 32 6.73 16.86 9.32
C GLU A 32 6.30 15.38 9.34
N LEU A 33 7.25 14.45 9.28
CA LEU A 33 6.96 13.03 9.50
C LEU A 33 6.67 12.74 10.98
N LEU A 34 7.39 13.41 11.88
CA LEU A 34 7.26 13.23 13.33
C LEU A 34 6.11 14.05 13.94
N ASN A 35 5.86 15.23 13.39
CA ASN A 35 4.81 16.14 13.84
C ASN A 35 4.12 16.77 12.61
N PRO A 36 3.25 16.00 11.94
CA PRO A 36 2.62 16.43 10.70
C PRO A 36 1.71 17.62 10.95
N LEU A 37 1.66 18.52 9.96
CA LEU A 37 0.65 19.57 9.94
C LEU A 37 -0.75 18.93 9.88
N PRO A 38 -1.76 19.49 10.58
CA PRO A 38 -3.11 18.92 10.58
C PRO A 38 -3.67 18.66 9.17
N ARG A 39 -3.40 19.58 8.24
CA ARG A 39 -3.79 19.46 6.83
C ARG A 39 -3.15 18.26 6.13
N ALA A 40 -1.87 17.99 6.39
CA ALA A 40 -1.15 16.88 5.79
C ALA A 40 -1.70 15.53 6.28
N VAL A 41 -2.23 15.47 7.51
CA VAL A 41 -2.93 14.31 8.03
C VAL A 41 -4.27 14.13 7.31
N GLU A 42 -5.10 15.18 7.24
CA GLU A 42 -6.40 15.13 6.58
C GLU A 42 -6.33 14.67 5.11
N GLU A 43 -5.32 15.13 4.36
CA GLU A 43 -5.13 14.76 2.95
C GLU A 43 -4.61 13.33 2.77
N ARG A 44 -3.97 12.76 3.80
CA ARG A 44 -3.42 11.39 3.79
C ARG A 44 -4.36 10.35 4.40
N GLU A 45 -5.41 10.78 5.10
CA GLU A 45 -6.41 9.86 5.64
C GLU A 45 -7.07 9.07 4.51
N PRO A 46 -7.04 7.73 4.56
CA PRO A 46 -7.76 6.93 3.59
C PRO A 46 -9.25 7.22 3.66
N THR A 47 -9.93 7.15 2.51
CA THR A 47 -11.39 7.24 2.52
C THR A 47 -11.95 6.08 3.35
N PRO A 48 -12.84 6.34 4.33
CA PRO A 48 -13.41 5.28 5.15
C PRO A 48 -14.13 4.26 4.26
N HIS A 49 -13.78 2.99 4.40
CA HIS A 49 -14.50 1.90 3.79
C HIS A 49 -15.52 1.33 4.79
N SER A 50 -16.69 0.93 4.29
CA SER A 50 -17.67 0.22 5.11
C SER A 50 -17.06 -1.10 5.55
N THR A 51 -16.80 -1.24 6.85
CA THR A 51 -16.50 -2.54 7.43
C THR A 51 -17.79 -3.29 7.68
N ASP A 52 -17.76 -4.61 7.55
CA ASP A 52 -18.83 -5.43 8.10
C ASP A 52 -18.94 -5.18 9.60
N ALA A 53 -20.17 -5.23 10.12
CA ALA A 53 -20.38 -5.06 11.55
C ALA A 53 -19.60 -6.14 12.31
N ILE A 54 -18.86 -5.76 13.36
CA ILE A 54 -18.23 -6.72 14.26
C ILE A 54 -19.34 -7.61 14.85
N GLY A 55 -19.35 -8.89 14.49
CA GLY A 55 -20.42 -9.84 14.84
C GLY A 55 -21.44 -10.15 13.72
N SER A 56 -21.24 -9.67 12.50
CA SER A 56 -22.00 -10.11 11.31
C SER A 56 -21.64 -11.53 10.87
N GLU A 57 -20.48 -12.04 11.30
CA GLU A 57 -20.09 -13.44 11.17
C GLU A 57 -21.21 -14.31 11.76
N LYS A 58 -21.66 -15.30 10.99
CA LYS A 58 -22.68 -16.25 11.45
C LYS A 58 -22.03 -17.22 12.44
N TRP A 59 -21.72 -16.78 13.66
CA TRP A 59 -21.13 -17.61 14.72
C TRP A 59 -22.00 -18.83 15.08
N ASP A 60 -23.30 -18.77 14.78
CA ASP A 60 -24.25 -19.87 14.94
C ASP A 60 -24.13 -20.95 13.85
N ARG A 61 -23.38 -20.67 12.77
CA ARG A 61 -23.15 -21.64 11.71
C ARG A 61 -21.95 -22.54 12.09
N PRO A 62 -22.11 -23.86 12.13
CA PRO A 62 -20.97 -24.74 12.40
C PRO A 62 -19.94 -24.60 11.27
N ALA A 63 -18.66 -24.59 11.61
CA ALA A 63 -17.54 -24.46 10.65
C ALA A 63 -17.55 -25.54 9.55
N SER A 64 -18.30 -26.63 9.73
CA SER A 64 -18.55 -27.66 8.72
C SER A 64 -19.44 -27.23 7.55
N GLU A 65 -20.09 -26.06 7.63
CA GLU A 65 -20.98 -25.52 6.58
C GLU A 65 -20.38 -24.30 5.85
N GLU A 66 -19.13 -23.93 6.13
CA GLU A 66 -18.41 -22.91 5.36
C GLU A 66 -18.15 -23.47 3.95
N THR A 67 -18.98 -23.05 2.99
CA THR A 67 -18.80 -23.39 1.59
C THR A 67 -17.79 -22.41 1.03
N LEU A 68 -16.64 -22.94 0.61
CA LEU A 68 -15.62 -22.19 -0.11
C LEU A 68 -16.17 -21.90 -1.52
N GLU A 69 -16.96 -20.83 -1.66
CA GLU A 69 -17.33 -20.29 -2.96
C GLU A 69 -16.14 -19.47 -3.49
N ASN A 70 -15.66 -19.87 -4.67
CA ASN A 70 -14.39 -19.49 -5.30
C ASN A 70 -14.15 -17.99 -5.46
#